data_AF-A0A372NHK6-F1
#
_entry.id   AF-A0A372NHK6-F1
#
_cell.length_a   1.000
_cell.length_b   1.000
_cell.length_c   1.000
_cell.angle_alpha   90.00
_cell.angle_beta   90.00
_cell.angle_gamma   90.00
#
_symmetry.space_group_name_H-M   'P 1'
#
loop_
_entity.id
_entity.type
_entity.pdbx_description
1 polymer ?
#
loop_
_entity_poly.entity_id
_entity_poly.type
_entity_poly.pdbx_seq_one_letter_code
_entity_poly.pdbx_strand_id
1 'polypeptide(L)' 'MGSYTSKGTYEPHELGALKSVFDELTSQSWFDSSAEARESFAKYLFETFPAVTFDPLKHRTIIEASARMFYTRDGV' A
#
# COMPACT_ATOMS: atom_id res chain seq x y z
N MET A 1 15.50 9.89 30.23
CA MET A 1 15.72 9.41 28.85
C MET A 1 14.38 9.41 28.15
N GLY A 2 14.11 10.43 27.35
CA GLY A 2 12.91 10.48 26.51
C GLY A 2 13.11 9.54 25.33
N SER A 3 12.44 8.40 25.33
CA SER A 3 12.36 7.54 24.17
C SER A 3 11.44 8.21 23.17
N TYR A 4 11.99 9.06 22.30
CA TYR A 4 11.32 9.47 21.08
C TYR A 4 11.30 8.22 20.20
N THR A 5 10.23 7.43 20.31
CA THR A 5 9.92 6.43 19.28
C THR A 5 9.75 7.22 17.99
N SER A 6 10.76 7.15 17.13
CA SER A 6 10.79 7.78 15.81
C SER A 6 9.60 7.29 15.00
N LYS A 7 8.49 8.03 15.13
CA LYS A 7 7.26 7.89 14.37
C LYS A 7 7.60 8.16 12.90
N GLY A 8 7.95 7.13 12.14
CA GLY A 8 8.16 7.24 10.70
C GLY A 8 9.39 6.53 10.11
N THR A 9 10.06 5.62 10.81
CA THR A 9 11.04 4.73 10.15
C THR A 9 10.36 3.40 9.86
N TYR A 10 9.87 3.23 8.63
CA TYR A 10 9.55 1.88 8.15
C TYR A 10 10.85 1.06 8.16
N GLU A 11 10.81 -0.15 8.69
CA GLU A 11 11.94 -1.05 8.53
C GLU A 11 12.15 -1.36 7.03
N PRO A 12 13.39 -1.57 6.58
CA PRO A 12 13.66 -1.88 5.17
C PRO A 12 12.88 -3.12 4.68
N HIS A 13 12.57 -4.05 5.59
CA HIS A 13 11.71 -5.19 5.32
C HIS A 13 10.25 -4.78 5.06
N GLU A 14 9.70 -3.86 5.86
CA GLU A 14 8.34 -3.35 5.70
C GLU A 14 8.20 -2.54 4.40
N LEU A 15 9.18 -1.69 4.07
CA LEU A 15 9.21 -0.97 2.79
C LEU A 15 9.28 -1.92 1.60
N GLY A 16 10.10 -2.97 1.69
CA GLY A 16 10.18 -4.00 0.65
C GLY A 16 8.87 -4.74 0.45
N ALA A 17 8.17 -5.06 1.55
CA ALA A 17 6.87 -5.72 1.53
C ALA A 17 5.78 -4.80 0.95
N LEU A 18 5.70 -3.55 1.38
CA LEU A 18 4.79 -2.52 0.83
C LEU A 18 5.02 -2.32 -0.66
N LYS A 19 6.28 -2.20 -1.09
CA LYS A 19 6.63 -2.09 -2.50
C LYS A 19 6.20 -3.32 -3.29
N SER A 20 6.36 -4.53 -2.73
CA SER A 20 5.96 -5.77 -3.40
C SER A 20 4.45 -5.84 -3.60
N VAL A 21 3.66 -5.51 -2.57
CA VAL A 21 2.19 -5.45 -2.66
C VAL A 21 1.74 -4.38 -3.66
N PHE A 22 2.39 -3.21 -3.64
CA PHE A 22 2.13 -2.15 -4.61
C PHE A 22 2.38 -2.62 -6.04
N ASP A 23 3.54 -3.20 -6.31
CA ASP A 23 3.93 -3.69 -7.63
C ASP A 23 2.99 -4.82 -8.10
N GLU A 24 2.69 -5.78 -7.23
CA GLU A 24 1.76 -6.88 -7.52
C GLU A 24 0.37 -6.37 -7.93
N LEU A 25 -0.20 -5.44 -7.16
CA LEU A 25 -1.54 -4.91 -7.38
C LEU A 25 -1.59 -3.99 -8.59
N THR A 26 -0.59 -3.12 -8.74
CA THR A 26 -0.54 -2.17 -9.87
C THR A 26 -0.14 -2.82 -11.20
N SER A 27 0.34 -4.07 -11.16
CA SER A 27 0.56 -4.93 -12.31
C SER A 27 -0.69 -5.74 -12.70
N GLN A 28 -1.76 -5.75 -11.89
CA GLN A 28 -2.99 -6.46 -12.24
C GLN A 28 -3.74 -5.77 -13.37
N SER A 29 -4.37 -6.55 -14.25
CA SER A 29 -5.14 -6.03 -15.39
C SER A 29 -6.38 -5.24 -14.99
N TRP A 30 -6.89 -5.45 -13.78
CA TRP A 30 -8.04 -4.72 -13.23
C TRP A 30 -7.63 -3.39 -12.61
N PHE A 31 -6.36 -3.22 -12.25
CA PHE A 31 -5.88 -2.01 -11.59
C PHE A 31 -5.71 -0.89 -12.61
N ASP A 32 -6.16 0.30 -12.24
CA ASP A 32 -6.03 1.47 -13.10
C ASP A 32 -4.54 1.85 -13.27
N SER A 33 -4.05 1.72 -14.49
CA SER A 33 -2.62 1.95 -14.79
C SER A 33 -2.24 3.43 -14.86
N SER A 34 -3.17 4.35 -14.56
CA SER A 34 -2.89 5.79 -14.54
C SER A 34 -1.90 6.14 -13.44
N ALA A 35 -1.01 7.09 -13.72
CA ALA A 35 -0.06 7.60 -12.74
C ALA A 35 -0.77 8.13 -11.47
N GLU A 36 -1.92 8.78 -11.65
CA GLU A 36 -2.75 9.32 -10.56
C GLU A 36 -3.29 8.23 -9.64
N ALA A 37 -3.77 7.11 -10.18
CA ALA A 37 -4.26 5.97 -9.40
C ALA A 37 -3.12 5.30 -8.62
N ARG A 38 -1.96 5.14 -9.26
CA ARG A 38 -0.74 4.62 -8.64
C ARG A 38 -0.25 5.51 -7.50
N GLU A 39 -0.15 6.81 -7.71
CA GLU A 39 0.25 7.75 -6.65
C GLU A 39 -0.76 7.79 -5.50
N SER A 40 -2.05 7.81 -5.81
CA SER A 40 -3.12 7.82 -4.80
C SER A 40 -3.14 6.53 -3.99
N PHE A 41 -2.89 5.39 -4.62
CA PHE A 41 -2.79 4.10 -3.95
C PHE A 41 -1.54 4.02 -3.06
N ALA A 42 -0.40 4.52 -3.52
CA ALA A 42 0.81 4.60 -2.71
C ALA A 42 0.60 5.47 -1.46
N LYS A 43 -0.02 6.66 -1.61
CA LYS A 43 -0.40 7.52 -0.48
C LYS A 43 -1.33 6.82 0.49
N TYR A 44 -2.38 6.16 -0.02
CA TYR A 44 -3.30 5.37 0.80
C TYR A 44 -2.58 4.31 1.63
N LEU A 45 -1.61 3.60 1.06
CA LEU A 45 -0.81 2.62 1.80
C LEU A 45 -0.03 3.26 2.96
N PHE A 46 0.65 4.39 2.71
CA PHE A 46 1.39 5.10 3.75
C PHE A 46 0.49 5.71 4.84
N GLU A 47 -0.70 6.18 4.47
CA GLU A 47 -1.68 6.75 5.41
C GLU A 47 -2.42 5.67 6.21
N THR A 48 -2.72 4.53 5.59
CA THR A 48 -3.44 3.40 6.23
C THR A 48 -2.53 2.61 7.18
N PHE A 49 -1.23 2.55 6.88
CA PHE A 49 -0.25 1.81 7.69
C PHE A 49 0.85 2.71 8.26
N PRO A 50 0.52 3.68 9.14
CA PRO A 50 1.44 4.75 9.52
C PRO A 50 2.63 4.36 10.42
N ALA A 51 2.78 3.10 10.87
CA ALA A 51 4.04 2.52 11.41
C ALA A 51 3.83 1.12 12.04
N VAL A 52 4.82 0.23 11.86
CA VAL A 52 5.22 -0.91 12.72
C VAL A 52 4.38 -2.19 12.69
N THR A 53 3.22 -2.21 12.05
CA THR A 53 2.40 -3.44 11.98
C THR A 53 2.09 -3.90 10.57
N PHE A 54 2.79 -3.40 9.55
CA PHE A 54 2.51 -3.82 8.18
C PHE A 54 2.86 -5.30 7.97
N ASP A 55 1.85 -6.15 8.05
CA ASP A 55 1.96 -7.57 7.75
C ASP A 55 1.43 -7.79 6.32
N PRO A 56 2.29 -8.04 5.33
CA PRO A 56 1.86 -8.21 3.94
C PRO A 56 0.90 -9.38 3.78
N LEU A 57 1.01 -10.46 4.56
CA LEU A 57 0.13 -11.61 4.42
C LEU A 57 -1.28 -11.32 4.94
N LYS A 58 -1.39 -10.59 6.05
CA LYS A 58 -2.69 -10.23 6.63
C LYS A 58 -3.34 -9.04 5.92
N HIS A 59 -2.54 -8.05 5.55
CA HIS A 59 -3.04 -6.81 4.98
C HIS A 59 -3.24 -6.89 3.46
N ARG A 60 -2.55 -7.77 2.72
CA ARG A 60 -2.72 -7.89 1.26
C ARG A 60 -4.18 -8.12 0.87
N THR A 61 -4.91 -8.99 1.57
CA THR A 61 -6.33 -9.24 1.26
C THR A 61 -7.19 -8.00 1.43
N ILE A 62 -6.96 -7.22 2.49
CA ILE A 62 -7.72 -5.98 2.78
C ILE A 62 -7.34 -4.90 1.77
N ILE A 63 -6.03 -4.73 1.52
CA ILE A 63 -5.49 -3.78 0.56
C ILE A 63 -5.98 -4.10 -0.85
N GLU A 64 -5.99 -5.37 -1.26
CA GLU A 64 -6.50 -5.78 -2.56
C GLU A 64 -8.00 -5.48 -2.68
N ALA A 65 -8.80 -5.78 -1.65
CA ALA A 65 -10.22 -5.47 -1.65
C ALA A 65 -10.48 -3.96 -1.77
N SER A 66 -9.72 -3.13 -1.03
CA SER A 66 -9.80 -1.66 -1.14
C SER A 66 -9.29 -1.16 -2.49
N ALA A 67 -8.16 -1.68 -2.96
CA ALA A 67 -7.60 -1.39 -4.28
C ALA A 67 -8.64 -1.68 -5.36
N ARG A 68 -9.35 -2.80 -5.24
CA ARG A 68 -10.36 -3.24 -6.19
C ARG A 68 -11.72 -2.54 -6.06
N MET A 69 -11.96 -1.82 -4.97
CA MET A 69 -13.16 -0.96 -4.82
C MET A 69 -12.92 0.46 -5.35
N PHE A 70 -11.71 0.99 -5.16
CA PHE A 70 -11.42 2.42 -5.39
C PHE A 70 -10.50 2.68 -6.58
N TYR A 71 -9.70 1.69 -7.00
CA TYR A 71 -8.66 1.82 -8.02
C TYR A 71 -8.77 0.75 -9.11
N THR A 72 -9.88 0.02 -9.14
CA THR A 72 -10.27 -0.72 -10.34
C THR A 72 -10.56 0.26 -11.45
N ARG A 73 -10.04 -0.04 -12.63
CA ARG A 73 -10.51 0.57 -13.85
C ARG A 73 -11.93 0.09 -14.09
N ASP A 74 -12.91 0.84 -13.59
CA ASP A 74 -14.30 0.74 -14.05
C ASP A 74 -14.33 1.32 -15.47
N GLY A 75 -13.80 0.54 -16.40
CA GLY A 75 -13.87 0.81 -17.81
C GLY A 75 -15.03 0.02 -18.39
N VAL A 76 -16.14 0.73 -18.63
CA VAL A 76 -17.01 0.65 -19.82
C VAL A 76 -17.13 -0.71 -20.50
#